data_AF-A0A8R1EQ58-F1
#
_entry.id   AF-A0A8R1EQ58-F1
#
_cell.length_a   1.000
_cell.length_b   1.000
_cell.length_c   1.000
_cell.angle_alpha   90.00
_cell.angle_beta   90.00
_cell.angle_gamma   90.00
#
_symmetry.space_group_name_H-M   'P 1'
#
loop_
_entity.id
_entity.type
_entity.pdbx_description
1 polymer ?
#
loop_
_entity_poly.entity_id
_entity_poly.type
_entity_poly.pdbx_seq_one_letter_code
_entity_poly.pdbx_strand_id
1 'polypeptide(L)' 'MLKLAALVLLLGVAVRAQHGTVGRPCEVSTDCGTGNYCAGNKRCACLTTYVEIDSYCWRREEIIVF' A
#
# COMPACT_ATOMS: atom_id res chain seq x y z
N MET A 1 5.19 -33.05 -20.34
CA MET A 1 5.78 -31.71 -20.47
C MET A 1 4.78 -30.57 -20.18
N LEU A 2 3.51 -30.64 -20.62
CA LEU A 2 2.53 -29.52 -20.52
C LEU A 2 2.02 -29.16 -19.10
N LYS A 3 2.16 -30.06 -18.11
CA LYS A 3 1.65 -29.84 -16.75
C LYS A 3 2.51 -28.89 -15.89
N LEU A 4 3.81 -28.75 -16.20
CA LEU A 4 4.69 -27.83 -15.47
C LEU A 4 4.50 -26.36 -15.89
N ALA A 5 4.15 -26.11 -17.14
CA ALA A 5 3.95 -24.75 -17.64
C ALA A 5 2.73 -24.06 -17.00
N ALA A 6 1.67 -24.81 -16.70
CA ALA A 6 0.48 -24.29 -16.03
C ALA A 6 0.75 -23.87 -14.58
N LEU A 7 1.72 -24.48 -13.90
CA LEU A 7 2.07 -24.13 -12.52
C LEU A 7 2.85 -22.82 -12.42
N VAL A 8 3.60 -22.45 -13.48
CA VAL A 8 4.38 -21.21 -13.54
C VAL A 8 3.48 -19.99 -13.80
N LEU A 9 2.35 -20.16 -14.50
CA LEU A 9 1.35 -19.10 -14.75
C LEU A 9 0.50 -18.75 -13.52
N LEU A 10 0.50 -19.60 -12.49
CA LEU A 10 -0.18 -19.39 -11.20
C LEU A 10 0.72 -18.76 -10.13
N LEU A 11 1.98 -18.43 -10.45
CA LEU A 11 2.81 -17.53 -9.65
C LEU A 11 2.27 -16.11 -9.81
N GLY A 12 1.04 -15.93 -9.35
CA GLY A 12 0.41 -14.65 -9.17
C GLY A 12 1.35 -13.81 -8.35
N VAL A 13 1.84 -12.74 -8.97
CA VAL A 13 2.33 -11.59 -8.24
C VAL A 13 1.10 -11.00 -7.57
N ALA A 14 0.67 -11.62 -6.47
CA ALA A 14 -0.06 -10.94 -5.44
C ALA A 14 0.91 -9.84 -4.99
N VAL A 15 0.83 -8.69 -5.66
CA VAL A 15 1.30 -7.44 -5.09
C VAL A 15 0.48 -7.34 -3.81
N ARG A 16 1.02 -7.89 -2.72
CA ARG A 16 0.50 -7.65 -1.38
C ARG A 16 0.48 -6.14 -1.35
N ALA A 17 -0.71 -5.56 -1.38
CA ALA A 17 -0.89 -4.15 -1.11
C ALA A 17 -0.29 -3.98 0.28
N GLN A 18 1.00 -3.66 0.33
CA GLN A 18 1.69 -3.38 1.56
C GLN A 18 1.07 -2.05 1.95
N HIS A 19 0.08 -2.10 2.84
CA HIS A 19 -0.39 -0.90 3.50
C HIS A 19 0.80 -0.37 4.26
N GLY A 20 1.43 0.68 3.73
CA GLY A 20 2.48 1.35 4.48
C GLY A 20 1.87 1.98 5.71
N THR A 21 2.64 1.93 6.78
CA THR A 21 2.33 2.65 8.00
C THR A 21 2.80 4.09 7.87
N VAL A 22 2.00 5.02 8.37
CA VAL A 22 2.38 6.42 8.51
C VAL A 22 3.65 6.50 9.36
N GLY A 23 4.54 7.42 8.99
CA GLY A 23 5.79 7.62 9.71
C GLY A 23 6.89 6.62 9.35
N ARG A 24 6.67 5.62 8.50
CA ARG A 24 7.77 4.78 8.00
C ARG A 24 8.75 5.61 7.14
N PRO A 25 10.08 5.44 7.28
CA PRO A 25 11.05 6.11 6.41
C PRO A 25 10.85 5.75 4.93
N CYS A 26 11.10 6.69 4.03
CA CYS A 26 10.98 6.50 2.58
C CYS A 26 11.93 7.42 1.80
N GLU A 27 12.32 6.98 0.60
CA GLU A 27 13.02 7.83 -0.37
C GLU A 27 12.10 8.28 -1.50
N VAL A 28 11.21 7.39 -1.94
CA VAL A 28 10.22 7.63 -2.99
C VAL A 28 8.83 7.12 -2.59
N SER A 29 7.76 7.65 -3.19
CA SER A 29 6.39 7.32 -2.79
C SER A 29 6.02 5.84 -2.97
N THR A 30 6.66 5.12 -3.89
CA THR A 30 6.45 3.67 -4.07
C THR A 30 6.88 2.86 -2.86
N ASP A 31 7.79 3.38 -2.04
CA ASP A 31 8.23 2.72 -0.80
C ASP A 31 7.08 2.64 0.20
N CYS A 32 6.17 3.62 0.17
CA CYS A 32 5.10 3.80 1.14
C CYS A 32 3.87 2.92 0.91
N GLY A 33 3.72 2.29 -0.26
CA GLY A 33 2.56 1.45 -0.56
C GLY A 33 1.23 2.21 -0.64
N THR A 34 0.11 1.48 -0.72
CA THR A 34 -1.21 2.05 -1.07
C THR A 34 -1.71 3.04 -0.01
N GLY A 35 -2.35 4.12 -0.46
CA GLY A 35 -2.94 5.16 0.39
C GLY A 35 -1.95 6.16 0.97
N ASN A 36 -0.65 5.93 0.73
CA ASN A 36 0.44 6.74 1.27
C ASN A 36 1.26 7.41 0.17
N TYR A 37 2.00 8.45 0.54
CA TYR A 37 3.06 9.07 -0.27
C TYR A 37 4.28 9.39 0.59
N CYS A 38 5.45 9.58 -0.03
CA CYS A 38 6.65 10.00 0.69
C CYS A 38 6.68 11.52 0.84
N ALA A 39 6.56 12.02 2.06
CA ALA A 39 6.55 13.46 2.34
C ALA A 39 7.97 14.06 2.37
N GLY A 40 8.07 15.40 2.35
CA GLY A 40 9.35 16.11 2.33
C GLY A 40 10.26 15.86 3.54
N ASN A 41 9.71 15.34 4.64
CA ASN A 41 10.45 14.90 5.82
C ASN A 41 10.97 13.46 5.73
N LYS A 42 10.91 12.82 4.55
CA LYS A 42 11.35 11.43 4.30
C LYS A 42 10.58 10.39 5.12
N ARG A 43 9.30 10.67 5.40
CA ARG A 43 8.39 9.74 6.07
C ARG A 43 7.10 9.59 5.27
N CYS A 44 6.53 8.39 5.29
CA CYS A 44 5.25 8.11 4.67
C CYS A 44 4.12 8.87 5.37
N ALA A 45 3.21 9.46 4.59
CA ALA A 45 2.01 10.16 5.06
C ALA A 45 0.81 9.80 4.19
N CYS A 46 -0.40 9.99 4.70
CA CYS A 46 -1.63 9.69 3.97
C CYS A 46 -1.89 10.66 2.81
N LEU A 47 -2.31 10.13 1.68
CA LEU A 47 -2.88 10.94 0.60
C LEU A 47 -4.11 11.73 1.10
N THR A 48 -4.41 12.85 0.45
CA THR A 48 -5.51 13.74 0.85
C THR A 48 -6.91 13.12 0.74
N THR A 49 -7.07 11.96 0.09
CA THR A 49 -8.33 11.18 0.07
C THR A 49 -8.41 10.13 1.18
N TYR A 50 -7.35 10.01 1.99
CA TYR A 50 -7.23 9.07 3.09
C TYR A 50 -7.13 9.81 4.43
N VAL A 51 -7.42 9.11 5.51
CA VAL A 51 -7.25 9.56 6.88
C VAL A 51 -6.42 8.56 7.65
N GLU A 52 -5.56 9.06 8.53
CA GLU A 52 -4.75 8.22 9.41
C GLU A 52 -5.60 7.70 10.58
N ILE A 53 -5.65 6.37 10.75
CA ILE A 53 -6.22 5.68 11.91
C ILE A 53 -5.26 4.56 12.29
N ASP A 54 -4.86 4.50 13.57
CA ASP A 54 -3.91 3.52 14.09
C ASP A 54 -2.62 3.39 13.26
N SER A 55 -2.11 4.53 12.78
CA SER A 55 -0.93 4.63 11.90
C SER A 55 -1.08 3.99 10.52
N TYR A 56 -2.31 3.72 10.06
CA TYR A 56 -2.64 3.29 8.71
C TYR A 56 -3.50 4.32 7.98
N CYS A 57 -3.35 4.38 6.65
CA CYS A 57 -4.17 5.26 5.82
C CYS A 57 -5.40 4.52 5.30
N TRP A 58 -6.57 4.97 5.75
CA TRP A 58 -7.87 4.44 5.37
C TRP A 58 -8.57 5.39 4.42
N ARG A 59 -9.26 4.86 3.40
CA ARG A 59 -10.00 5.70 2.46
C ARG A 59 -11.15 6.38 3.20
N ARG A 60 -11.30 7.70 3.03
CA ARG A 60 -12.40 8.43 3.68
C ARG A 60 -13.78 7.82 3.39
N GLU A 61 -14.03 7.44 2.14
CA GLU A 61 -15.31 6.85 1.70
C GLU A 61 -15.66 5.54 2.44
N GLU A 62 -14.65 4.79 2.88
CA GLU A 62 -14.86 3.52 3.61
C GLU A 62 -15.17 3.76 5.09
N ILE A 63 -14.80 4.91 5.64
CA ILE A 63 -15.00 5.24 7.06
C ILE A 63 -16.37 5.85 7.33
N ILE A 64 -16.98 6.53 6.35
CA ILE A 64 -18.31 7.18 6.50
C ILE A 64 -19.46 6.17 6.71
N VAL A 65 -19.15 4.88 6.69
CA VAL A 65 -20.11 3.78 6.84
C VAL A 65 -20.10 3.17 8.25
N PHE A 66 -19.27 3.68 9.17
CA PHE A 66 -19.21 3.28 10.58
C PHE A 66 -19.90 4.27 11.50
#